data_AF-A0A2D3VEU2-F1
#
_entry.id   AF-A0A2D3VEU2-F1
#
_cell.length_a   1.000
_cell.length_b   1.000
_cell.length_c   1.000
_cell.angle_alpha   90.00
_cell.angle_beta   90.00
_cell.angle_gamma   90.00
#
_symmetry.space_group_name_H-M   'P 1'
#
loop_
_entity.id
_entity.type
_entity.pdbx_description
1 polymer ?
#
loop_
_entity_poly.entity_id
_entity_poly.type
_entity_poly.pdbx_seq_one_letter_code
_entity_poly.pdbx_strand_id
1 'polypeptide(L)'
;MTQKVTGFILYTPDGYMSAQMLIPGQKTFKRGEGEEPQWAEAGKRCFAYCGPYYISNEGPGREEVLRHTFQCCSLPGWIGDIQVRTHRFEEDGQVLVLGSEEPTEIKGDRRVPVLKWRRVKDNSHESPPAPTPRIKISGPGEP
;
A
#
# COMPACT_ATOMS: atom_id res chain seq x y z
N MET A 1 14.07 -6.27 -9.04
CA MET A 1 12.66 -5.98 -9.36
C MET A 1 11.81 -6.38 -8.18
N THR A 2 10.99 -5.49 -7.66
CA THR A 2 10.06 -5.80 -6.57
C THR A 2 9.09 -6.88 -7.01
N GLN A 3 8.86 -7.85 -6.11
CA GLN A 3 7.74 -8.79 -6.18
C GLN A 3 6.45 -8.02 -6.47
N LYS A 4 5.49 -8.60 -7.23
CA LYS A 4 4.22 -7.97 -7.60
C LYS A 4 3.32 -7.75 -6.37
N VAL A 5 3.66 -6.78 -5.54
CA VAL A 5 2.83 -6.31 -4.43
C VAL A 5 1.46 -5.96 -4.98
N THR A 6 0.42 -6.44 -4.32
CA THR A 6 -0.96 -6.18 -4.70
C THR A 6 -1.60 -5.31 -3.64
N GLY A 7 -2.43 -4.35 -4.04
CA GLY A 7 -3.24 -3.63 -3.07
C GLY A 7 -3.88 -2.40 -3.69
N PHE A 8 -4.38 -1.53 -2.83
CA PHE A 8 -5.03 -0.29 -3.22
C PHE A 8 -4.47 0.88 -2.43
N ILE A 9 -4.49 2.04 -3.07
CA ILE A 9 -4.43 3.33 -2.39
C ILE A 9 -5.68 4.11 -2.78
N LEU A 10 -6.36 4.65 -1.79
CA LEU A 10 -7.57 5.47 -1.94
C LEU A 10 -7.29 6.85 -1.37
N TYR A 11 -7.77 7.85 -2.07
CA TYR A 11 -7.84 9.24 -1.60
C TYR A 11 -9.30 9.67 -1.70
N THR A 12 -9.82 10.22 -0.61
CA THR A 12 -11.20 10.69 -0.53
C THR A 12 -11.25 12.21 -0.65
N PRO A 13 -12.33 12.79 -1.21
CA PRO A 13 -12.44 14.24 -1.39
C PRO A 13 -12.41 15.06 -0.08
N ASP A 14 -12.75 14.44 1.05
CA ASP A 14 -12.74 15.04 2.39
C ASP A 14 -11.37 14.97 3.08
N GLY A 15 -10.31 14.60 2.37
CA GLY A 15 -8.93 14.73 2.84
C GLY A 15 -8.39 13.51 3.60
N TYR A 16 -8.98 12.33 3.42
CA TYR A 16 -8.47 11.09 3.99
C TYR A 16 -7.88 10.17 2.92
N MET A 17 -6.96 9.31 3.36
CA MET A 17 -6.35 8.31 2.52
C MET A 17 -6.26 6.96 3.23
N SER A 18 -6.21 5.90 2.44
CA SER A 18 -5.89 4.55 2.91
C SER A 18 -5.04 3.84 1.88
N ALA A 19 -3.92 3.25 2.33
CA ALA A 19 -3.11 2.36 1.53
C ALA A 19 -3.07 0.97 2.17
N GLN A 20 -3.23 -0.06 1.34
CA GLN A 20 -3.11 -1.46 1.72
C GLN A 20 -2.18 -2.13 0.71
N MET A 21 -1.18 -2.86 1.20
CA MET A 21 -0.20 -3.56 0.38
C MET A 21 -0.04 -4.98 0.90
N LEU A 22 -0.26 -5.94 0.00
CA LEU A 22 -0.09 -7.37 0.23
C LEU A 22 1.16 -7.84 -0.52
N ILE A 23 2.14 -8.30 0.24
CA ILE A 23 3.39 -8.86 -0.25
C ILE A 23 3.11 -10.28 -0.76
N PRO A 24 3.51 -10.64 -2.00
CA PRO A 24 3.28 -11.97 -2.56
C PRO A 24 3.86 -13.09 -1.72
N GLY A 25 3.29 -14.30 -1.83
CA GLY A 25 3.76 -15.49 -1.10
C GLY A 25 2.95 -15.82 0.15
N GLN A 26 1.77 -15.21 0.31
CA GLN A 26 0.84 -15.56 1.38
C GLN A 26 0.46 -17.04 1.31
N LYS A 27 0.59 -17.73 2.45
CA LYS A 27 0.15 -19.12 2.61
C LYS A 27 -1.35 -19.18 2.92
N THR A 28 -1.96 -20.34 2.71
CA THR A 28 -3.34 -20.60 3.08
C THR A 28 -3.57 -20.28 4.56
N PHE A 29 -4.59 -19.49 4.81
CA PHE A 29 -5.01 -19.10 6.15
C PHE A 29 -6.29 -19.87 6.49
N LYS A 30 -6.30 -20.57 7.63
CA LYS A 30 -7.48 -21.33 8.06
C LYS A 30 -8.58 -20.34 8.45
N ARG A 31 -9.73 -20.42 7.81
CA ARG A 31 -10.87 -19.54 8.11
C ARG A 31 -11.41 -19.89 9.51
N GLY A 32 -11.62 -18.88 10.36
CA GLY A 32 -11.99 -19.07 11.77
C GLY A 32 -10.78 -18.91 12.69
N GLU A 33 -10.57 -19.89 13.56
CA GLU A 33 -9.39 -19.96 14.44
C GLU A 33 -8.15 -20.29 13.61
N GLY A 34 -7.43 -19.25 13.18
CA GLY A 34 -6.10 -19.38 12.56
C GLY A 34 -5.02 -19.59 13.63
N GLU A 35 -4.02 -20.41 13.32
CA GLU A 35 -2.88 -20.68 14.20
C GLU A 35 -1.93 -19.48 14.28
N GLU A 36 -1.20 -19.31 15.40
CA GLU A 36 -0.27 -18.19 15.59
C GLU A 36 0.73 -18.00 14.41
N PRO A 37 1.34 -19.06 13.84
CA PRO A 37 2.23 -18.89 12.69
C PRO A 37 1.52 -18.35 11.44
N GLN A 38 0.22 -18.63 11.28
CA GLN A 38 -0.57 -18.11 10.16
C GLN A 38 -0.83 -16.62 10.32
N TRP A 39 -1.15 -16.18 11.54
CA TRP A 39 -1.31 -14.76 11.87
C TRP A 39 0.00 -13.99 11.72
N ALA A 40 1.11 -14.55 12.21
CA ALA A 40 2.42 -13.94 12.06
C ALA A 40 2.82 -13.76 10.59
N GLU A 41 2.54 -14.76 9.74
CA GLU A 41 2.80 -14.67 8.30
C GLU A 41 1.90 -13.63 7.62
N ALA A 42 0.60 -13.63 7.94
CA ALA A 42 -0.34 -12.64 7.40
C ALA A 42 0.05 -11.20 7.78
N GLY A 43 0.45 -10.97 9.03
CA GLY A 43 0.93 -9.68 9.50
C GLY A 43 2.22 -9.25 8.81
N LYS A 44 3.22 -10.14 8.67
CA LYS A 44 4.49 -9.84 7.98
C LYS A 44 4.31 -9.49 6.50
N ARG A 45 3.26 -9.99 5.87
CA ARG A 45 2.97 -9.77 4.44
C ARG A 45 1.96 -8.66 4.18
N CYS A 46 1.42 -8.03 5.20
CA CYS A 46 0.47 -6.93 5.07
C CYS A 46 1.05 -5.64 5.63
N PHE A 47 1.12 -4.62 4.79
CA PHE A 47 1.38 -3.26 5.25
C PHE A 47 0.20 -2.38 4.88
N ALA A 48 -0.53 -1.92 5.90
CA ALA A 48 -1.72 -1.12 5.73
C ALA A 48 -1.68 0.09 6.67
N TYR A 49 -2.05 1.25 6.16
CA TYR A 49 -2.20 2.45 6.96
C TYR A 49 -3.29 3.36 6.37
N CYS A 50 -3.88 4.19 7.21
CA CYS A 50 -4.84 5.21 6.80
C CYS A 50 -4.83 6.39 7.77
N GLY A 51 -5.37 7.52 7.30
CA GLY A 51 -5.46 8.76 8.05
C GLY A 51 -5.64 9.96 7.13
N PRO A 52 -5.56 11.18 7.66
CA PRO A 52 -5.65 12.38 6.84
C PRO A 52 -4.42 12.50 5.92
N TYR A 53 -4.62 13.12 4.76
CA TYR A 53 -3.53 13.55 3.90
C TYR A 53 -3.60 15.04 3.61
N TYR A 54 -2.43 15.62 3.35
CA TYR A 54 -2.29 17.02 2.98
C TYR A 54 -1.37 17.13 1.78
N ILE A 55 -1.63 18.11 0.93
CA ILE A 55 -0.74 18.52 -0.15
C ILE A 55 -0.14 19.86 0.29
N SER A 56 1.19 19.97 0.32
CA SER A 56 1.90 21.18 0.75
C SER A 56 3.16 21.42 -0.09
N ASN A 57 3.66 22.66 -0.11
CA ASN A 57 4.90 23.04 -0.81
C ASN A 57 6.09 23.08 0.16
N GLU A 58 6.22 22.00 0.94
CA GLU A 58 7.18 21.89 2.04
C GLU A 58 8.39 21.01 1.71
N GLY A 59 8.51 20.53 0.45
CA GLY A 59 9.69 19.78 0.03
C GLY A 59 10.99 20.59 0.13
N PRO A 60 12.18 19.94 0.12
CA PRO A 60 13.49 20.58 0.26
C PRO A 60 13.73 21.81 -0.65
N GLY A 61 13.17 21.82 -1.86
CA GLY A 61 13.21 22.91 -2.83
C GLY A 61 11.89 23.68 -2.98
N ARG A 62 10.97 23.57 -2.01
CA ARG A 62 9.58 24.09 -2.06
C ARG A 62 8.69 23.40 -3.10
N GLU A 63 9.05 22.20 -3.53
CA GLU A 63 8.19 21.37 -4.37
C GLU A 63 6.95 20.90 -3.60
N GLU A 64 5.90 20.60 -4.37
CA GLU A 64 4.67 20.00 -3.88
C GLU A 64 4.94 18.57 -3.38
N VAL A 65 4.48 18.27 -2.17
CA VAL A 65 4.61 16.97 -1.50
C VAL A 65 3.27 16.54 -0.91
N LEU A 66 3.10 15.22 -0.84
CA LEU A 66 1.99 14.55 -0.16
C LEU A 66 2.44 14.16 1.25
N ARG A 67 1.68 14.57 2.26
CA ARG A 67 1.88 14.19 3.66
C ARG A 67 0.78 13.22 4.05
N HIS A 68 1.15 11.97 4.38
CA HIS A 68 0.23 10.98 4.94
C HIS A 68 0.46 10.89 6.45
N THR A 69 -0.56 11.14 7.26
CA THR A 69 -0.49 10.88 8.70
C THR A 69 -1.01 9.47 8.99
N PHE A 70 -0.22 8.67 9.70
CA PHE A 70 -0.58 7.30 10.04
C PHE A 70 -1.51 7.29 11.27
N GLN A 71 -2.77 7.65 11.06
CA GLN A 71 -3.79 7.65 12.12
C GLN A 71 -4.14 6.23 12.58
N CYS A 72 -4.16 5.27 11.63
CA CYS A 72 -4.22 3.84 11.90
C CYS A 72 -3.16 3.13 11.04
N CYS A 73 -2.47 2.14 11.61
CA CYS A 73 -1.40 1.40 10.93
C CYS A 73 -1.35 -0.06 11.41
N SER A 74 -1.07 -1.00 10.51
CA SER A 74 -0.85 -2.41 10.84
C SER A 74 0.42 -2.65 11.66
N LEU A 75 1.31 -1.65 11.70
CA LEU A 75 2.50 -1.60 12.55
C LEU A 75 2.27 -0.56 13.66
N PRO A 76 1.89 -0.97 14.88
CA PRO A 76 1.46 -0.04 15.93
C PRO A 76 2.50 1.02 16.31
N GLY A 77 3.79 0.69 16.19
CA GLY A 77 4.87 1.62 16.49
C GLY A 77 5.00 2.80 15.52
N TRP A 78 4.26 2.80 14.41
CA TRP A 78 4.27 3.88 13.41
C TRP A 78 3.00 4.74 13.46
N ILE A 79 2.13 4.52 14.45
CA ILE A 79 0.93 5.35 14.63
C ILE A 79 1.37 6.76 15.04
N GLY A 80 0.86 7.77 14.32
CA GLY A 80 1.22 9.17 14.50
C GLY A 80 2.36 9.64 13.60
N ASP A 81 3.08 8.74 12.94
CA ASP A 81 4.12 9.11 11.99
C ASP A 81 3.54 9.87 10.80
N ILE A 82 4.34 10.79 10.26
CA ILE A 82 4.02 11.52 9.04
C ILE A 82 4.98 11.04 7.96
N GLN A 83 4.41 10.48 6.91
CA GLN A 83 5.15 10.08 5.73
C GLN A 83 5.01 11.12 4.64
N VAL A 84 6.10 11.81 4.33
CA VAL A 84 6.18 12.77 3.24
C VAL A 84 6.61 12.06 1.96
N ARG A 85 5.93 12.39 0.86
CA ARG A 85 6.08 11.73 -0.44
C ARG A 85 6.16 12.79 -1.54
N THR A 86 7.21 12.72 -2.34
CA THR A 86 7.16 13.35 -3.68
C THR A 86 6.16 12.58 -4.53
N HIS A 87 5.52 13.26 -5.48
CA HIS A 87 4.58 12.62 -6.38
C HIS A 87 4.68 13.12 -7.81
N ARG A 88 4.28 12.25 -8.74
CA ARG A 88 4.03 12.60 -10.13
C ARG A 88 3.06 11.61 -10.75
N PHE A 89 2.47 11.99 -11.87
CA PHE A 89 1.73 11.06 -12.72
C PHE A 89 2.57 10.65 -13.93
N GLU A 90 2.49 9.38 -14.28
CA GLU A 90 3.01 8.78 -15.51
C GLU A 90 1.84 8.20 -16.33
N GLU A 91 2.11 7.84 -17.59
CA GLU A 91 1.12 7.21 -18.50
C GLU A 91 -0.20 7.99 -18.56
N ASP A 92 -0.15 9.29 -18.90
CA ASP A 92 -1.32 10.15 -19.06
C ASP A 92 -2.27 10.14 -17.84
N GLY A 93 -1.70 10.12 -16.63
CA GLY A 93 -2.48 10.13 -15.39
C GLY A 93 -2.97 8.75 -14.92
N GLN A 94 -2.56 7.68 -15.61
CA GLN A 94 -2.95 6.31 -15.25
C GLN A 94 -2.05 5.68 -14.19
N VAL A 95 -0.85 6.23 -13.95
CA VAL A 95 0.06 5.74 -12.91
C VAL A 95 0.45 6.87 -11.97
N LEU A 96 0.07 6.76 -10.71
CA LEU A 96 0.59 7.61 -9.62
C LEU A 96 1.92 7.03 -9.13
N VAL A 97 2.95 7.87 -9.12
CA VAL A 97 4.27 7.50 -8.60
C VAL A 97 4.55 8.29 -7.34
N LEU A 98 4.80 7.58 -6.22
CA LEU A 98 5.15 8.16 -4.93
C LEU A 98 6.61 7.82 -4.58
N GLY A 99 7.44 8.83 -4.39
CA GLY A 99 8.85 8.70 -3.99
C GLY A 99 9.08 8.97 -2.50
N SER A 100 10.29 8.74 -2.02
CA SER A 100 10.78 9.33 -0.75
C SER A 100 11.47 10.67 -1.04
N GLU A 101 11.52 11.55 -0.03
CA GLU A 101 12.27 12.82 -0.13
C GLU A 101 13.78 12.57 -0.25
N GLU A 102 14.30 11.56 0.45
CA GLU A 102 15.72 11.22 0.43
C GLU A 102 15.97 9.77 0.00
N PRO A 103 17.12 9.48 -0.65
CA PRO A 103 17.59 8.11 -0.85
C PRO A 103 17.80 7.43 0.50
N THR A 104 17.11 6.32 0.73
CA THR A 104 17.30 5.48 1.91
C THR A 104 18.46 4.52 1.66
N GLU A 105 19.29 4.30 2.67
CA GLU A 105 20.30 3.23 2.61
C GLU A 105 19.62 1.87 2.81
N ILE A 106 19.74 0.99 1.82
CA ILE A 106 19.17 -0.35 1.85
C ILE A 106 20.29 -1.34 1.53
N LYS A 107 20.76 -2.07 2.56
CA LYS A 107 21.85 -3.06 2.45
C LYS A 107 23.16 -2.47 1.89
N GLY A 108 23.51 -1.24 2.28
CA GLY A 108 24.71 -0.53 1.79
C GLY A 108 24.53 0.22 0.47
N ASP A 109 23.40 0.05 -0.22
CA ASP A 109 23.07 0.82 -1.43
C ASP A 109 22.14 1.99 -1.10
N ARG A 110 22.46 3.20 -1.57
CA ARG A 110 21.51 4.31 -1.55
C ARG A 110 20.44 4.09 -2.62
N ARG A 111 19.20 3.86 -2.21
CA ARG A 111 18.06 3.63 -3.10
C ARG A 111 16.93 4.59 -2.74
N VAL A 112 16.28 5.15 -3.75
CA VAL A 112 15.03 5.89 -3.56
C VAL A 112 13.88 4.88 -3.73
N PRO A 113 13.25 4.40 -2.64
CA PRO A 113 12.07 3.54 -2.78
C PRO A 113 10.94 4.31 -3.45
N VAL A 114 10.42 3.76 -4.54
CA VAL A 114 9.31 4.33 -5.31
C VAL A 114 8.15 3.34 -5.32
N LEU A 115 6.95 3.83 -5.02
CA LEU A 115 5.69 3.10 -5.19
C LEU A 115 5.01 3.59 -6.46
N LYS A 116 4.61 2.65 -7.32
CA LYS A 116 3.83 2.94 -8.53
C LYS A 116 2.44 2.31 -8.40
N TRP A 117 1.41 3.14 -8.44
CA TRP A 117 0.02 2.75 -8.31
C TRP A 117 -0.70 2.99 -9.63
N ARG A 118 -1.25 1.93 -10.22
CA ARG A 118 -2.08 2.06 -11.41
C ARG A 118 -3.52 2.39 -11.01
N ARG A 119 -4.10 3.37 -11.69
CA ARG A 119 -5.52 3.72 -11.55
C ARG A 119 -6.36 2.49 -11.87
N VAL A 120 -7.24 2.14 -10.93
CA VAL A 120 -8.19 1.05 -11.14
C VAL A 120 -9.33 1.51 -12.03
N LYS A 121 -9.95 0.55 -12.73
CA LYS A 121 -11.11 0.83 -13.56
C LYS A 121 -12.24 1.39 -12.70
N ASP A 122 -13.00 2.32 -13.25
CA ASP A 122 -14.26 2.74 -12.65
C ASP A 122 -15.19 1.52 -12.52
N ASN A 123 -15.69 1.32 -11.31
CA ASN A 123 -16.57 0.21 -10.96
C ASN A 123 -18.03 0.66 -10.76
N SER A 124 -18.38 1.87 -11.22
CA SER A 124 -19.74 2.43 -11.18
C SER A 124 -20.79 1.58 -11.95
N HIS A 125 -20.36 0.69 -12.84
CA HIS A 125 -21.22 -0.16 -13.67
C HIS A 125 -21.26 -1.65 -13.27
N GLU A 126 -21.16 -1.95 -11.97
CA GLU A 126 -21.60 -3.22 -11.32
C GLU A 126 -20.90 -4.55 -11.67
N SER A 127 -19.82 -4.57 -12.45
CA SER A 127 -19.02 -5.79 -12.64
C SER A 127 -17.78 -5.77 -11.73
N PRO A 128 -17.85 -6.35 -10.51
CA PRO A 128 -16.73 -6.31 -9.58
C PRO A 128 -15.50 -6.97 -10.23
N PRO A 129 -14.31 -6.37 -10.09
CA PRO A 129 -13.08 -6.95 -10.62
C PRO A 129 -12.78 -8.28 -9.92
N ALA A 130 -12.00 -9.14 -10.59
CA ALA A 130 -11.59 -10.41 -10.00
C ALA A 130 -10.84 -10.19 -8.67
N PRO A 131 -10.97 -11.11 -7.69
CA PRO A 131 -10.22 -11.05 -6.44
C PRO A 131 -8.71 -10.96 -6.68
N THR A 132 -8.04 -10.07 -5.95
CA THR A 132 -6.60 -9.85 -6.07
C THR A 132 -6.00 -9.71 -4.66
N PRO A 133 -4.92 -10.44 -4.31
CA PRO A 133 -4.25 -11.44 -5.12
C PRO A 133 -5.12 -12.68 -5.32
N ARG A 134 -4.94 -13.37 -6.46
CA ARG A 134 -5.55 -14.67 -6.71
C ARG A 134 -4.85 -15.71 -5.83
N ILE A 135 -5.37 -15.91 -4.62
CA ILE A 135 -4.93 -16.98 -3.72
C ILE A 135 -5.83 -18.19 -4.00
N LYS A 136 -5.24 -19.36 -4.25
CA LYS A 136 -6.02 -20.61 -4.24
C LYS A 136 -6.52 -20.83 -2.82
N ILE A 137 -7.83 -20.67 -2.61
CA ILE A 137 -8.47 -21.00 -1.34
C ILE A 137 -8.77 -22.50 -1.40
N SER A 138 -7.89 -23.32 -0.83
CA SER A 138 -8.21 -24.73 -0.59
C SER A 138 -9.27 -24.79 0.50
N GLY A 139 -10.52 -25.01 0.12
CA GLY A 139 -11.62 -25.25 1.06
C GLY A 139 -11.58 -26.68 1.60
N PRO A 140 -12.26 -26.96 2.73
CA PRO A 140 -12.46 -28.34 3.17
C PRO A 140 -13.31 -29.08 2.13
N GLY A 141 -12.69 -29.91 1.30
CA GLY A 141 -13.37 -30.75 0.29
C GLY A 141 -12.77 -30.80 -1.11
N GLU A 142 -11.68 -30.08 -1.42
CA GLU A 142 -10.92 -30.35 -2.66
C GLU A 142 -9.91 -31.50 -2.44
N PRO A 143 -9.74 -32.42 -3.42
CA PRO A 143 -8.83 -33.57 -3.30
C PRO A 143 -7.35 -33.19 -3.17
#